data_AF-A0A221NMH8-F1
#
_entry.id   AF-A0A221NMH8-F1
#
_cell.length_a   1.000
_cell.length_b   1.000
_cell.length_c   1.000
_cell.angle_alpha   90.00
_cell.angle_beta   90.00
_cell.angle_gamma   90.00
#
_symmetry.space_group_name_H-M   'P 1'
#
loop_
_entity.id
_entity.type
_entity.pdbx_description
1 polymer ?
#
loop_
_entity_poly.entity_id
_entity_poly.type
_entity_poly.pdbx_seq_one_letter_code
_entity_poly.pdbx_strand_id
1 'polypeptide(L)'
;MKSWSIGVFGLVALIAIVASTFVSREAMVGVGIAASAAVGIGWPHFLGVPAKKTLAAVIGLAGAGSAVTAAYLPAPGFLEGTPAFIAVGVMAVFVVQLVRGTGQAQRLESTLGCCAGVLLNCLGAGWIAGARFNGVKEMVLVAGLSAAVALMVGIIRWPDRIVAPLGVVMAGLMGPLAGLVFSDIAVLPAALVGVVVGSVLVSFRRMTTLRRGRLNIPAAVGMGVAPVWAVGALVYFIDKLLIY
;
A
#
# COMPACT_ATOMS: atom_id res chain seq x y z
N MET A 1 3.09 21.58 4.30
CA MET A 1 3.87 20.62 5.12
C MET A 1 5.13 20.26 4.35
N LYS A 2 6.21 19.88 5.04
CA LYS A 2 7.48 19.56 4.39
C LYS A 2 7.40 18.13 3.81
N SER A 3 7.93 17.91 2.60
CA SER A 3 7.81 16.63 1.86
C SER A 3 8.25 15.37 2.64
N TRP A 4 9.23 15.49 3.55
CA TRP A 4 9.69 14.38 4.39
C TRP A 4 8.61 13.79 5.32
N SER A 5 7.55 14.54 5.66
CA SER A 5 6.49 14.03 6.52
C SER A 5 5.75 12.83 5.92
N ILE A 6 5.66 12.77 4.59
CA ILE A 6 5.01 11.65 3.87
C ILE A 6 5.81 10.35 4.10
N GLY A 7 7.14 10.43 3.96
CA GLY A 7 8.02 9.29 4.21
C GLY A 7 7.94 8.81 5.66
N VAL A 8 7.83 9.74 6.62
CA VAL A 8 7.63 9.39 8.03
C VAL A 8 6.30 8.67 8.27
N PHE A 9 5.19 9.17 7.71
CA PHE A 9 3.90 8.47 7.82
C PHE A 9 3.95 7.07 7.19
N GLY A 10 4.62 6.93 6.04
CA GLY A 10 4.84 5.64 5.42
C GLY A 10 5.64 4.69 6.32
N LEU A 11 6.74 5.16 6.93
CA LEU A 11 7.55 4.36 7.85
C LEU A 11 6.77 3.95 9.10
N VAL A 12 6.00 4.85 9.70
CA VAL A 12 5.18 4.54 10.87
C VAL A 12 4.13 3.47 10.52
N ALA A 13 3.46 3.61 9.38
CA ALA A 13 2.49 2.60 8.94
C ALA A 13 3.16 1.26 8.63
N LEU A 14 4.33 1.28 7.99
CA LEU A 14 5.11 0.07 7.70
C LEU A 14 5.49 -0.66 9.00
N ILE A 15 6.00 0.08 9.99
CA ILE A 15 6.34 -0.49 11.31
C ILE A 15 5.11 -1.11 11.95
N ALA A 16 3.96 -0.42 11.93
CA ALA A 16 2.71 -0.96 12.49
C ALA A 16 2.27 -2.24 11.76
N ILE A 17 2.31 -2.25 10.42
CA ILE A 17 1.94 -3.41 9.59
C ILE A 17 2.83 -4.60 9.92
N VAL A 18 4.15 -4.42 9.87
CA VAL A 18 5.11 -5.48 10.13
C VAL A 18 5.03 -5.96 11.58
N ALA A 19 4.99 -5.05 12.56
CA ALA A 19 4.91 -5.42 13.97
C ALA A 19 3.61 -6.20 14.29
N SER A 20 2.49 -5.83 13.67
CA SER A 20 1.21 -6.52 13.89
C SER A 20 1.26 -8.01 13.53
N THR A 21 2.12 -8.41 12.59
CA THR A 21 2.31 -9.82 12.19
C THR A 21 2.93 -10.69 13.29
N PHE A 22 3.60 -10.07 14.28
CA PHE A 22 4.21 -10.74 15.42
C PHE A 22 3.31 -10.77 16.66
N VAL A 23 2.24 -9.98 16.70
CA VAL A 23 1.38 -9.85 17.88
C VAL A 23 0.23 -10.86 17.82
N SER A 24 -0.70 -10.68 16.89
CA SER A 24 -1.87 -11.55 16.73
C SER A 24 -2.57 -11.27 15.40
N ARG A 25 -3.40 -12.22 14.95
CA ARG A 25 -4.24 -12.02 13.76
C ARG A 25 -5.15 -10.80 13.90
N GLU A 26 -5.74 -10.63 15.08
CA GLU A 26 -6.64 -9.50 15.37
C GLU A 26 -5.89 -8.15 15.32
N ALA A 27 -4.63 -8.12 15.77
CA ALA A 27 -3.79 -6.93 15.63
C ALA A 27 -3.53 -6.60 14.15
N MET A 28 -3.29 -7.61 13.30
CA MET A 28 -3.12 -7.40 11.86
C MET A 28 -4.38 -6.84 11.20
N VAL A 29 -5.55 -7.36 11.57
CA VAL A 29 -6.85 -6.84 11.08
C VAL A 29 -7.05 -5.41 11.54
N GLY A 30 -6.81 -5.11 12.82
CA GLY A 30 -6.92 -3.75 13.37
C GLY A 30 -6.01 -2.75 12.64
N VAL A 31 -4.76 -3.11 12.41
CA VAL A 31 -3.82 -2.28 11.64
C VAL A 31 -4.24 -2.17 10.17
N GLY A 32 -4.73 -3.25 9.56
CA GLY A 32 -5.24 -3.23 8.18
C GLY A 32 -6.46 -2.32 8.00
N ILE A 33 -7.38 -2.31 8.96
CA ILE A 33 -8.52 -1.39 8.99
C ILE A 33 -8.04 0.05 9.17
N ALA A 34 -7.11 0.29 10.10
CA ALA A 34 -6.56 1.62 10.33
C ALA A 34 -5.81 2.15 9.10
N ALA A 35 -4.99 1.32 8.45
CA ALA A 35 -4.31 1.64 7.19
C ALA A 35 -5.33 1.92 6.09
N SER A 36 -6.36 1.07 5.95
CA SER A 36 -7.42 1.24 4.95
C SER A 36 -8.20 2.54 5.15
N ALA A 37 -8.47 2.92 6.40
CA ALA A 37 -9.10 4.20 6.74
C ALA A 37 -8.17 5.38 6.44
N ALA A 38 -6.88 5.28 6.76
CA ALA A 38 -5.88 6.31 6.47
C ALA A 38 -5.75 6.56 4.96
N VAL A 39 -5.71 5.50 4.16
CA VAL A 39 -5.72 5.58 2.68
C VAL A 39 -7.04 6.13 2.18
N GLY A 40 -8.18 5.59 2.66
CA GLY A 40 -9.50 6.04 2.28
C GLY A 40 -9.73 7.52 2.54
N ILE A 41 -9.34 8.01 3.72
CA ILE A 41 -9.44 9.43 4.06
C ILE A 41 -8.44 10.25 3.24
N GLY A 42 -7.18 9.83 3.16
CA GLY A 42 -6.13 10.66 2.57
C GLY A 42 -6.18 10.74 1.04
N TRP A 43 -6.64 9.69 0.35
CA TRP A 43 -6.65 9.62 -1.11
C TRP A 43 -7.56 10.68 -1.78
N PRO A 44 -8.85 10.84 -1.39
CA PRO A 44 -9.68 11.92 -1.91
C PRO A 44 -9.16 13.32 -1.55
N HIS A 45 -8.51 13.47 -0.39
CA HIS A 45 -7.88 14.74 -0.01
C HIS A 45 -6.66 15.07 -0.87
N PHE A 46 -5.89 14.05 -1.27
CA PHE A 46 -4.78 14.17 -2.19
C PHE A 46 -5.26 14.54 -3.60
N LEU A 47 -6.28 13.86 -4.11
CA LEU A 47 -6.85 14.15 -5.42
C LEU A 47 -7.55 15.52 -5.47
N GLY A 48 -7.98 16.05 -4.33
CA GLY A 48 -8.70 17.32 -4.27
C GLY A 48 -10.14 17.23 -4.76
N VAL A 49 -10.70 16.01 -4.82
CA VAL A 49 -12.06 15.78 -5.32
C VAL A 49 -13.11 16.49 -4.46
N PRO A 50 -14.25 16.92 -5.03
CA PRO A 50 -15.29 17.61 -4.25
C PRO A 50 -15.95 16.71 -3.19
N ALA A 51 -16.22 15.44 -3.52
CA ALA A 51 -16.97 14.51 -2.66
C ALA A 51 -16.06 13.68 -1.72
N LYS A 52 -15.23 14.36 -0.92
CA LYS A 52 -14.15 13.73 -0.13
C LYS A 52 -14.67 12.68 0.85
N LYS A 53 -15.76 12.96 1.56
CA LYS A 53 -16.26 12.12 2.66
C LYS A 53 -16.86 10.81 2.15
N THR A 54 -17.72 10.88 1.14
CA THR A 54 -18.39 9.71 0.57
C THR A 54 -17.40 8.80 -0.14
N LEU A 55 -16.51 9.36 -0.96
CA LEU A 55 -15.46 8.60 -1.64
C LEU A 55 -14.44 8.03 -0.66
N ALA A 56 -14.14 8.74 0.44
CA ALA A 56 -13.29 8.20 1.50
C ALA A 56 -13.90 6.97 2.18
N ALA A 57 -15.20 7.02 2.46
CA ALA A 57 -15.91 5.87 3.01
C ALA A 57 -15.89 4.68 2.04
N VAL A 58 -16.14 4.91 0.75
CA VAL A 58 -16.09 3.84 -0.26
C VAL A 58 -14.72 3.18 -0.34
N ILE A 59 -13.65 3.98 -0.48
CA ILE A 59 -12.28 3.46 -0.57
C ILE A 59 -11.89 2.74 0.73
N GLY A 60 -12.17 3.35 1.88
CA GLY A 60 -11.82 2.81 3.19
C GLY A 60 -12.53 1.49 3.50
N LEU A 61 -13.84 1.42 3.26
CA LEU A 61 -14.64 0.21 3.50
C LEU A 61 -14.25 -0.93 2.57
N ALA A 62 -13.97 -0.64 1.29
CA ALA A 62 -13.51 -1.66 0.35
C ALA A 62 -12.17 -2.28 0.80
N GLY A 63 -11.19 -1.45 1.16
CA GLY A 63 -9.90 -1.92 1.68
C GLY A 63 -10.03 -2.67 3.00
N ALA A 64 -10.83 -2.16 3.93
CA ALA A 64 -11.07 -2.81 5.21
C ALA A 64 -11.75 -4.18 5.04
N GLY A 65 -12.76 -4.29 4.18
CA GLY A 65 -13.40 -5.57 3.87
C GLY A 65 -12.45 -6.57 3.20
N SER A 66 -11.58 -6.08 2.30
CA SER A 66 -10.50 -6.88 1.71
C SER A 66 -9.52 -7.39 2.77
N ALA A 67 -9.13 -6.55 3.73
CA ALA A 67 -8.24 -6.91 4.82
C ALA A 67 -8.86 -7.96 5.76
N VAL A 68 -10.14 -7.77 6.13
CA VAL A 68 -10.89 -8.71 6.97
C VAL A 68 -11.01 -10.06 6.27
N THR A 69 -11.41 -10.08 4.99
CA THR A 69 -11.50 -11.35 4.26
C THR A 69 -10.15 -12.04 4.13
N ALA A 70 -9.07 -11.31 3.89
CA ALA A 70 -7.72 -11.88 3.88
C ALA A 70 -7.29 -12.50 5.22
N ALA A 71 -7.88 -12.08 6.35
CA ALA A 71 -7.60 -12.64 7.66
C ALA A 71 -8.39 -13.91 7.99
N TYR A 72 -9.59 -14.07 7.42
CA TYR A 72 -10.52 -15.15 7.81
C TYR A 72 -10.82 -16.18 6.73
N LEU A 73 -10.59 -15.88 5.44
CA LEU A 73 -10.76 -16.89 4.40
C LEU A 73 -9.78 -18.05 4.59
N PRO A 74 -10.21 -19.31 4.39
CA PRO A 74 -9.35 -20.48 4.51
C PRO A 74 -8.32 -20.54 3.37
N ALA A 75 -7.23 -21.29 3.60
CA ALA A 75 -6.29 -21.65 2.55
C ALA A 75 -7.00 -22.52 1.48
N PRO A 76 -6.57 -22.49 0.20
CA PRO A 76 -5.44 -21.74 -0.38
C PRO A 76 -5.80 -20.30 -0.84
N GLY A 77 -7.06 -19.91 -0.65
CA GLY A 77 -7.70 -18.73 -1.25
C GLY A 77 -7.64 -17.44 -0.44
N PHE A 78 -6.51 -17.11 0.19
CA PHE A 78 -6.45 -15.98 1.13
C PHE A 78 -6.91 -14.63 0.55
N LEU A 79 -6.70 -14.37 -0.74
CA LEU A 79 -7.13 -13.12 -1.40
C LEU A 79 -8.41 -13.26 -2.26
N GLU A 80 -9.13 -14.38 -2.20
CA GLU A 80 -10.32 -14.61 -3.06
C GLU A 80 -11.44 -13.58 -2.81
N GLY A 81 -11.54 -13.03 -1.60
CA GLY A 81 -12.49 -11.94 -1.29
C GLY A 81 -12.08 -10.58 -1.90
N THR A 82 -10.80 -10.38 -2.19
CA THR A 82 -10.25 -9.07 -2.63
C THR A 82 -10.86 -8.57 -3.94
N PRO A 83 -10.97 -9.38 -5.01
CA PRO A 83 -11.65 -8.98 -6.25
C PRO A 83 -13.10 -8.54 -6.05
N ALA A 84 -13.85 -9.18 -5.14
CA ALA A 84 -15.23 -8.82 -4.86
C ALA A 84 -15.32 -7.41 -4.22
N PHE A 85 -14.47 -7.10 -3.25
CA PHE A 85 -14.42 -5.76 -2.64
C PHE A 85 -13.94 -4.69 -3.61
N ILE A 86 -13.01 -5.03 -4.53
CA ILE A 86 -12.64 -4.14 -5.62
C ILE A 86 -13.85 -3.84 -6.51
N ALA A 87 -14.56 -4.87 -6.97
CA ALA A 87 -15.71 -4.71 -7.85
C ALA A 87 -16.81 -3.87 -7.18
N VAL A 88 -17.18 -4.20 -5.94
CA VAL A 88 -18.19 -3.47 -5.16
C VAL A 88 -17.74 -2.02 -4.90
N GLY A 89 -16.47 -1.81 -4.54
CA GLY A 89 -15.93 -0.47 -4.32
C GLY A 89 -15.94 0.38 -5.58
N VAL A 90 -15.53 -0.18 -6.72
CA VAL A 90 -15.57 0.51 -8.02
C VAL A 90 -17.01 0.83 -8.43
N MET A 91 -17.94 -0.13 -8.32
CA MET A 91 -19.36 0.12 -8.56
C MET A 91 -19.90 1.23 -7.65
N ALA A 92 -19.54 1.22 -6.36
CA ALA A 92 -19.94 2.25 -5.41
C ALA A 92 -19.37 3.64 -5.77
N VAL A 93 -18.14 3.71 -6.30
CA VAL A 93 -17.59 4.98 -6.84
C VAL A 93 -18.50 5.49 -7.96
N PHE A 94 -18.90 4.65 -8.93
CA PHE A 94 -19.82 5.07 -9.99
C PHE A 94 -21.17 5.53 -9.42
N VAL A 95 -21.75 4.80 -8.47
CA VAL A 95 -23.02 5.18 -7.83
C VAL A 95 -22.90 6.55 -7.14
N VAL A 96 -21.82 6.81 -6.41
CA VAL A 96 -21.56 8.12 -5.80
C VAL A 96 -21.53 9.22 -6.87
N GLN A 97 -20.93 8.96 -8.03
CA GLN A 97 -20.85 9.94 -9.12
C GLN A 97 -22.17 10.12 -9.89
N LEU A 98 -23.05 9.12 -9.90
CA LEU A 98 -24.42 9.22 -10.42
C LEU A 98 -25.27 10.08 -9.48
N VAL A 99 -25.22 9.82 -8.17
CA VAL A 99 -25.97 10.58 -7.14
C VAL A 99 -25.54 12.05 -7.10
N ARG A 100 -24.26 12.35 -7.36
CA ARG A 100 -23.76 13.73 -7.47
C ARG A 100 -24.39 14.54 -8.62
N GLY A 101 -25.03 13.88 -9.61
CA GLY A 101 -25.68 14.52 -10.74
C GLY A 101 -24.76 14.85 -11.92
N THR A 102 -25.36 15.10 -13.08
CA THR A 102 -24.69 15.52 -14.32
C THR A 102 -24.26 16.99 -14.24
N GLY A 103 -23.11 17.35 -14.84
CA GLY A 103 -22.58 18.73 -14.84
C GLY A 103 -21.63 19.10 -13.68
N GLN A 104 -21.40 18.21 -12.71
CA GLN A 104 -20.42 18.46 -11.65
C GLN A 104 -18.98 18.50 -12.20
N ALA A 105 -18.18 19.45 -11.70
CA ALA A 105 -16.78 19.56 -12.06
C ALA A 105 -16.00 18.29 -11.67
N GLN A 106 -15.01 17.93 -12.50
CA GLN A 106 -14.06 16.85 -12.27
C GLN A 106 -14.68 15.46 -12.05
N ARG A 107 -15.86 15.16 -12.64
CA ARG A 107 -16.49 13.84 -12.50
C ARG A 107 -15.60 12.71 -12.99
N LEU A 108 -15.11 12.79 -14.24
CA LEU A 108 -14.28 11.73 -14.81
C LEU A 108 -12.98 11.54 -14.01
N GLU A 109 -12.31 12.64 -13.66
CA GLU A 109 -11.09 12.63 -12.84
C GLU A 109 -11.34 12.02 -11.45
N SER A 110 -12.47 12.36 -10.82
CA SER A 110 -12.87 11.80 -9.51
C SER A 110 -13.19 10.32 -9.61
N THR A 111 -13.89 9.88 -10.67
CA THR A 111 -14.21 8.47 -10.89
C THR A 111 -12.94 7.67 -11.08
N LEU A 112 -12.10 8.03 -12.05
CA LEU A 112 -10.86 7.31 -12.36
C LEU A 112 -9.90 7.31 -11.16
N GLY A 113 -9.71 8.48 -10.54
CA GLY A 113 -8.84 8.63 -9.37
C GLY A 113 -9.33 7.81 -8.18
N CYS A 114 -10.64 7.76 -7.91
CA CYS A 114 -11.16 6.99 -6.79
C CYS A 114 -11.23 5.48 -7.08
N CYS A 115 -11.48 5.06 -8.33
CA CYS A 115 -11.35 3.65 -8.71
C CYS A 115 -9.90 3.15 -8.50
N ALA A 116 -8.89 3.95 -8.89
CA ALA A 116 -7.50 3.65 -8.58
C ALA A 116 -7.25 3.58 -7.06
N GLY A 117 -7.87 4.46 -6.29
CA GLY A 117 -7.83 4.43 -4.82
C GLY A 117 -8.41 3.15 -4.22
N VAL A 118 -9.57 2.69 -4.72
CA VAL A 118 -10.18 1.41 -4.32
C VAL A 118 -9.23 0.25 -4.61
N LEU A 119 -8.71 0.17 -5.85
CA LEU A 119 -7.78 -0.86 -6.26
C LEU A 119 -6.56 -0.91 -5.33
N LEU A 120 -5.86 0.23 -5.18
CA LEU A 120 -4.69 0.36 -4.32
C LEU A 120 -4.98 -0.02 -2.86
N ASN A 121 -6.14 0.37 -2.34
CA ASN A 121 -6.47 0.10 -0.94
C ASN A 121 -6.79 -1.37 -0.69
N CYS A 122 -7.44 -2.05 -1.62
CA CYS A 122 -7.73 -3.48 -1.50
C CYS A 122 -6.45 -4.33 -1.62
N LEU A 123 -5.47 -3.91 -2.44
CA LEU A 123 -4.20 -4.64 -2.61
C LEU A 123 -3.42 -4.79 -1.30
N GLY A 124 -3.60 -3.90 -0.31
CA GLY A 124 -2.87 -4.05 0.95
C GLY A 124 -3.30 -5.21 1.83
N ALA A 125 -4.45 -5.83 1.55
CA ALA A 125 -4.83 -7.11 2.14
C ALA A 125 -3.76 -8.21 1.93
N GLY A 126 -2.88 -8.06 0.92
CA GLY A 126 -1.76 -8.96 0.69
C GLY A 126 -0.74 -9.03 1.83
N TRP A 127 -0.60 -7.99 2.67
CA TRP A 127 0.24 -8.09 3.87
C TRP A 127 -0.30 -9.14 4.85
N ILE A 128 -1.63 -9.22 4.95
CA ILE A 128 -2.33 -10.18 5.82
C ILE A 128 -2.27 -11.57 5.20
N ALA A 129 -2.54 -11.69 3.90
CA ALA A 129 -2.44 -12.96 3.20
C ALA A 129 -1.00 -13.52 3.21
N GLY A 130 0.01 -12.68 2.98
CA GLY A 130 1.43 -13.07 2.99
C GLY A 130 1.88 -13.62 4.33
N ALA A 131 1.52 -12.97 5.44
CA ALA A 131 1.84 -13.47 6.77
C ALA A 131 1.17 -14.82 7.10
N ARG A 132 0.06 -15.16 6.44
CA ARG A 132 -0.66 -16.42 6.61
C ARG A 132 -0.20 -17.53 5.67
N PHE A 133 0.39 -17.18 4.52
CA PHE A 133 0.61 -18.11 3.40
C PHE A 133 1.64 -19.19 3.73
N ASN A 134 2.84 -18.81 4.18
CA ASN A 134 3.92 -19.76 4.45
C ASN A 134 4.16 -20.00 5.95
N GLY A 135 3.52 -19.26 6.85
CA GLY A 135 3.82 -19.29 8.30
C GLY A 135 5.22 -18.74 8.68
N VAL A 136 6.14 -18.68 7.71
CA VAL A 136 7.47 -18.07 7.80
C VAL A 136 7.32 -16.54 7.70
N LYS A 137 7.44 -15.87 8.85
CA LYS A 137 7.30 -14.40 8.95
C LYS A 137 8.50 -13.63 8.40
N GLU A 138 9.58 -14.35 8.05
CA GLU A 138 10.85 -13.78 7.59
C GLU A 138 10.70 -13.07 6.24
N MET A 139 9.90 -13.61 5.32
CA MET A 139 9.69 -12.96 4.01
C MET A 139 8.92 -11.63 4.15
N VAL A 140 7.98 -11.55 5.09
CA VAL A 140 7.29 -10.29 5.43
C VAL A 140 8.27 -9.28 6.03
N LEU A 141 9.22 -9.74 6.86
CA LEU A 141 10.29 -8.89 7.39
C LEU A 141 11.21 -8.38 6.27
N VAL A 142 11.64 -9.24 5.35
CA VAL A 142 12.51 -8.84 4.23
C VAL A 142 11.81 -7.83 3.32
N ALA A 143 10.55 -8.08 2.97
CA ALA A 143 9.75 -7.12 2.22
C ALA A 143 9.59 -5.80 2.98
N GLY A 144 9.38 -5.88 4.30
CA GLY A 144 9.30 -4.72 5.18
C GLY A 144 10.59 -3.91 5.23
N LEU A 145 11.74 -4.56 5.40
CA LEU A 145 13.05 -3.90 5.40
C LEU A 145 13.35 -3.26 4.03
N SER A 146 13.00 -3.93 2.94
CA SER A 146 13.14 -3.40 1.59
C SER A 146 12.29 -2.14 1.40
N ALA A 147 11.04 -2.16 1.88
CA ALA A 147 10.16 -1.00 1.89
C ALA A 147 10.72 0.14 2.75
N ALA A 148 11.26 -0.18 3.93
CA ALA A 148 11.84 0.81 4.84
C ALA A 148 13.02 1.54 4.19
N VAL A 149 13.91 0.80 3.52
CA VAL A 149 15.04 1.39 2.79
C VAL A 149 14.57 2.29 1.65
N ALA A 150 13.60 1.84 0.84
CA ALA A 150 13.03 2.66 -0.23
C ALA A 150 12.42 3.97 0.32
N LEU A 151 11.69 3.89 1.45
CA LEU A 151 11.11 5.06 2.12
C LEU A 151 12.18 6.01 2.69
N MET A 152 13.22 5.47 3.33
CA MET A 152 14.34 6.25 3.88
C MET A 152 15.09 6.99 2.77
N VAL A 153 15.42 6.30 1.68
CA VAL A 153 16.00 6.92 0.48
C VAL A 153 15.06 7.98 -0.09
N GLY A 154 13.75 7.70 -0.07
CA GLY A 154 12.72 8.64 -0.52
C GLY A 154 12.61 9.94 0.29
N ILE A 155 13.09 9.96 1.54
CA ILE A 155 13.12 11.18 2.37
C ILE A 155 14.22 12.16 1.90
N ILE A 156 15.26 11.65 1.21
CA ILE A 156 16.38 12.45 0.72
C ILE A 156 15.87 13.46 -0.33
N ARG A 157 16.27 14.73 -0.16
CA ARG A 157 15.88 15.85 -1.04
C ARG A 157 16.78 15.98 -2.26
N TRP A 158 17.07 14.85 -2.89
CA TRP A 158 17.86 14.80 -4.12
C TRP A 158 16.94 14.70 -5.33
N PRO A 159 17.45 15.07 -6.54
CA PRO A 159 16.67 14.96 -7.77
C PRO A 159 16.20 13.51 -7.99
N ASP A 160 14.97 13.36 -8.49
CA ASP A 160 14.32 12.07 -8.70
C ASP A 160 15.16 11.14 -9.60
N ARG A 161 15.99 11.70 -10.49
CA ARG A 161 16.93 10.96 -11.34
C ARG A 161 17.96 10.14 -10.54
N ILE A 162 18.29 10.56 -9.32
CA ILE A 162 19.24 9.88 -8.44
C ILE A 162 18.50 9.04 -7.40
N VAL A 163 17.48 9.62 -6.76
CA VAL A 163 16.74 8.94 -5.68
C VAL A 163 15.99 7.73 -6.18
N ALA A 164 15.45 7.79 -7.40
CA ALA A 164 14.69 6.68 -7.96
C ALA A 164 15.51 5.41 -8.17
N PRO A 165 16.60 5.41 -8.96
CA PRO A 165 17.43 4.23 -9.11
C PRO A 165 18.06 3.80 -7.78
N LEU A 166 18.48 4.75 -6.95
CA LEU A 166 19.06 4.43 -5.64
C LEU A 166 18.06 3.69 -4.74
N GLY A 167 16.80 4.15 -4.67
CA GLY A 167 15.77 3.51 -3.84
C GLY A 167 15.46 2.09 -4.30
N VAL A 168 15.41 1.85 -5.61
CA VAL A 168 15.17 0.53 -6.19
C VAL A 168 16.34 -0.42 -5.94
N VAL A 169 17.57 0.03 -6.21
CA VAL A 169 18.78 -0.80 -6.00
C VAL A 169 18.95 -1.14 -4.53
N MET A 170 18.84 -0.15 -3.63
CA MET A 170 19.01 -0.37 -2.20
C MET A 170 17.90 -1.26 -1.61
N ALA A 171 16.66 -1.15 -2.10
CA ALA A 171 15.58 -2.05 -1.71
C ALA A 171 15.83 -3.48 -2.22
N GLY A 172 16.29 -3.64 -3.46
CA GLY A 172 16.64 -4.94 -4.03
C GLY A 172 17.81 -5.63 -3.30
N LEU A 173 18.82 -4.86 -2.90
CA LEU A 173 19.97 -5.36 -2.14
C LEU A 173 19.59 -5.86 -0.73
N MET A 174 18.45 -5.43 -0.19
CA MET A 174 17.99 -5.90 1.12
C MET A 174 17.69 -7.40 1.12
N GLY A 175 17.23 -7.97 0.01
CA GLY A 175 16.99 -9.41 -0.10
C GLY A 175 18.25 -10.26 0.12
N PRO A 176 19.33 -10.05 -0.67
CA PRO A 176 20.61 -10.71 -0.45
C PRO A 176 21.23 -10.44 0.92
N LEU A 177 21.15 -9.20 1.43
CA LEU A 177 21.65 -8.87 2.76
C LEU A 177 20.89 -9.62 3.86
N ALA A 178 19.57 -9.79 3.71
CA ALA A 178 18.78 -10.59 4.62
C ALA A 178 19.17 -12.08 4.55
N GLY A 179 19.49 -12.61 3.36
CA GLY A 179 19.98 -13.98 3.21
C GLY A 179 21.33 -14.27 3.89
N LEU A 180 22.09 -13.25 4.29
CA LEU A 180 23.29 -13.43 5.13
C LEU A 180 22.96 -13.65 6.61
N VAL A 181 21.77 -13.22 7.04
CA VAL A 181 21.29 -13.31 8.42
C VAL A 181 20.31 -14.46 8.59
N PHE A 182 19.47 -14.71 7.58
CA PHE A 182 18.46 -15.75 7.57
C PHE A 182 18.86 -16.86 6.59
N SER A 183 19.11 -18.06 7.12
CA SER A 183 19.60 -19.20 6.35
C SER A 183 18.57 -19.83 5.40
N ASP A 184 17.27 -19.54 5.61
CA ASP A 184 16.15 -20.21 4.92
C ASP A 184 15.52 -19.36 3.79
N ILE A 185 16.15 -18.23 3.42
CA ILE A 185 15.59 -17.31 2.43
C ILE A 185 16.23 -17.53 1.06
N ALA A 186 15.38 -17.82 0.07
CA ALA A 186 15.79 -17.80 -1.32
C ALA A 186 16.18 -16.36 -1.73
N VAL A 187 17.48 -16.12 -1.91
CA VAL A 187 18.08 -14.80 -2.16
C VAL A 187 17.49 -14.12 -3.40
N LEU A 188 17.29 -14.88 -4.49
CA LEU A 188 16.79 -14.33 -5.75
C LEU A 188 15.33 -13.85 -5.64
N PRO A 189 14.37 -14.65 -5.13
CA PRO A 189 13.02 -14.17 -4.82
C PRO A 189 13.00 -12.95 -3.91
N ALA A 190 13.80 -12.95 -2.84
CA ALA A 190 13.89 -11.83 -1.91
C ALA A 190 14.39 -10.54 -2.58
N ALA A 191 15.40 -10.63 -3.46
CA ALA A 191 15.90 -9.49 -4.22
C ALA A 191 14.82 -8.92 -5.17
N LEU A 192 14.08 -9.80 -5.85
CA LEU A 192 13.00 -9.41 -6.76
C LEU A 192 11.85 -8.72 -6.01
N VAL A 193 11.45 -9.24 -4.85
CA VAL A 193 10.50 -8.57 -3.95
C VAL A 193 10.98 -7.15 -3.65
N GLY A 194 12.24 -7.01 -3.23
CA GLY A 194 12.81 -5.70 -2.89
C GLY A 194 12.81 -4.71 -4.04
N VAL A 195 13.20 -5.14 -5.25
CA VAL A 195 13.18 -4.30 -6.46
C VAL A 195 11.76 -3.84 -6.80
N VAL A 196 10.78 -4.74 -6.76
CA VAL A 196 9.39 -4.45 -7.09
C VAL A 196 8.77 -3.49 -6.06
N VAL A 197 8.92 -3.79 -4.78
CA VAL A 197 8.50 -2.95 -3.64
C VAL A 197 9.10 -1.55 -3.74
N GLY A 198 10.42 -1.47 -3.94
CA GLY A 198 11.15 -0.21 -4.07
C GLY A 198 10.68 0.62 -5.26
N SER A 199 10.43 -0.02 -6.40
CA SER A 199 9.95 0.64 -7.62
C SER A 199 8.58 1.29 -7.42
N VAL A 200 7.65 0.62 -6.73
CA VAL A 200 6.34 1.17 -6.41
C VAL A 200 6.47 2.38 -5.47
N LEU A 201 7.21 2.23 -4.37
CA LEU A 201 7.37 3.31 -3.38
C LEU A 201 8.03 4.56 -3.97
N VAL A 202 9.07 4.38 -4.79
CA VAL A 202 9.74 5.46 -5.51
C VAL A 202 8.81 6.13 -6.52
N SER A 203 7.97 5.37 -7.21
CA SER A 203 6.99 5.91 -8.17
C SER A 203 5.96 6.81 -7.46
N PHE A 204 5.52 6.42 -6.26
CA PHE A 204 4.64 7.25 -5.44
C PHE A 204 5.34 8.50 -4.93
N ARG A 205 6.63 8.43 -4.56
CA ARG A 205 7.41 9.63 -4.26
C ARG A 205 7.37 10.60 -5.44
N ARG A 206 7.60 10.12 -6.67
CA ARG A 206 7.53 10.94 -7.89
C ARG A 206 6.15 11.57 -8.09
N MET A 207 5.08 10.83 -7.81
CA MET A 207 3.71 11.36 -7.83
C MET A 207 3.53 12.53 -6.86
N THR A 208 4.14 12.47 -5.67
CA THR A 208 4.09 13.57 -4.70
C THR A 208 4.96 14.76 -5.06
N THR A 209 6.12 14.55 -5.69
CA THR A 209 7.04 15.62 -6.10
C THR A 209 6.51 16.41 -7.31
N LEU A 210 5.76 15.75 -8.20
CA LEU A 210 5.14 16.39 -9.35
C LEU A 210 3.94 17.28 -8.98
N ARG A 211 3.30 17.04 -7.83
CA ARG A 211 2.13 17.81 -7.40
C ARG A 211 2.53 19.22 -6.99
N ARG A 212 1.97 20.22 -7.67
CA ARG A 212 2.12 21.64 -7.30
C ARG A 212 1.14 21.97 -6.17
N GLY A 213 1.65 22.42 -5.01
CA GLY A 213 0.84 22.94 -3.90
C GLY A 213 1.09 22.29 -2.55
N ARG A 214 0.58 22.93 -1.48
CA ARG A 214 0.72 22.43 -0.10
C ARG A 214 -0.23 21.24 0.13
N LEU A 215 0.31 20.12 0.59
CA LEU A 215 -0.49 19.01 1.12
C LEU A 215 -1.08 19.41 2.48
N ASN A 216 -2.35 19.05 2.69
CA ASN A 216 -2.98 19.02 4.01
C ASN A 216 -2.61 17.69 4.71
N ILE A 217 -2.78 17.66 6.04
CA ILE A 217 -2.41 16.50 6.87
C ILE A 217 -3.05 15.20 6.36
N PRO A 218 -4.37 15.14 6.05
CA PRO A 218 -4.98 13.91 5.57
C PRO A 218 -4.34 13.39 4.27
N ALA A 219 -4.03 14.27 3.31
CA ALA A 219 -3.39 13.85 2.07
C ALA A 219 -1.97 13.34 2.29
N ALA A 220 -1.19 13.89 3.22
CA ALA A 220 0.14 13.37 3.50
C ALA A 220 0.11 12.03 4.21
N VAL A 221 -0.84 11.82 5.12
CA VAL A 221 -1.08 10.51 5.72
C VAL A 221 -1.44 9.50 4.63
N GLY A 222 -2.44 9.80 3.80
CA GLY A 222 -2.83 8.92 2.69
C GLY A 222 -1.69 8.59 1.74
N MET A 223 -0.91 9.59 1.30
CA MET A 223 0.21 9.36 0.38
C MET A 223 1.41 8.64 1.01
N GLY A 224 1.55 8.67 2.33
CA GLY A 224 2.55 7.88 3.05
C GLY A 224 2.11 6.43 3.20
N VAL A 225 0.86 6.22 3.63
CA VAL A 225 0.33 4.89 3.93
C VAL A 225 -0.05 4.11 2.66
N ALA A 226 -0.63 4.76 1.65
CA ALA A 226 -1.15 4.09 0.45
C ALA A 226 -0.15 3.20 -0.29
N PRO A 227 1.07 3.67 -0.64
CA PRO A 227 2.00 2.81 -1.36
C PRO A 227 2.52 1.66 -0.49
N VAL A 228 2.76 1.92 0.80
CA VAL A 228 3.19 0.88 1.75
C VAL A 228 2.13 -0.20 1.86
N TRP A 229 0.87 0.22 2.03
CA TRP A 229 -0.26 -0.68 2.09
C TRP A 229 -0.39 -1.47 0.79
N ALA A 230 -0.51 -0.81 -0.37
CA ALA A 230 -0.75 -1.46 -1.67
C ALA A 230 0.30 -2.50 -2.08
N VAL A 231 1.56 -2.33 -1.66
CA VAL A 231 2.63 -3.29 -1.98
C VAL A 231 2.41 -4.67 -1.32
N GLY A 232 1.53 -4.80 -0.34
CA GLY A 232 1.23 -6.07 0.33
C GLY A 232 0.84 -7.19 -0.64
N ALA A 233 0.04 -6.90 -1.68
CA ALA A 233 -0.32 -7.90 -2.69
C ALA A 233 0.90 -8.42 -3.46
N LEU A 234 1.88 -7.57 -3.73
CA LEU A 234 3.11 -7.96 -4.42
C LEU A 234 3.93 -8.91 -3.56
N VAL A 235 4.01 -8.65 -2.25
CA VAL A 235 4.67 -9.56 -1.30
C VAL A 235 4.00 -10.92 -1.34
N TYR A 236 2.67 -10.98 -1.24
CA TYR A 236 1.93 -12.25 -1.29
C TYR A 236 2.10 -13.00 -2.61
N PHE A 237 1.93 -12.33 -3.76
CA PHE A 237 1.99 -13.00 -5.06
C PHE A 237 3.41 -13.42 -5.43
N ILE A 238 4.43 -12.64 -5.08
CA ILE A 238 5.82 -13.03 -5.35
C ILE A 238 6.20 -14.24 -4.48
N ASP A 239 5.81 -14.24 -3.20
CA ASP A 239 5.99 -15.40 -2.30
C ASP A 239 5.28 -16.64 -2.86
N LYS A 240 4.03 -16.48 -3.30
CA LYS A 240 3.23 -17.56 -3.90
C LYS A 240 3.74 -18.08 -5.26
N LEU A 241 4.42 -17.25 -6.06
CA LEU A 241 4.87 -17.61 -7.41
C LEU A 241 6.33 -18.07 -7.50
N LEU A 242 7.17 -17.65 -6.54
CA LEU A 242 8.61 -17.92 -6.59
C LEU A 242 9.07 -18.96 -5.58
N ILE A 243 8.30 -19.18 -4.50
CA ILE A 243 8.63 -20.17 -3.46
C ILE A 243 7.77 -21.43 -3.61
N TYR A 244 6.64 -21.35 -4.31
CA TYR A 244 5.75 -22.46 -4.63
C TYR A 244 5.64 -22.61 -6.14
#